data_AF-A0ABD0ZUC8-F1
#
_entry.id   AF-A0ABD0ZUC8-F1
#
_cell.length_a   1.000
_cell.length_b   1.000
_cell.length_c   1.000
_cell.angle_alpha   90.00
_cell.angle_beta   90.00
_cell.angle_gamma   90.00
#
_symmetry.space_group_name_H-M   'P 1'
#
loop_
_entity.id
_entity.type
_entity.pdbx_description
1 polymer ?
#
loop_
_entity_poly.entity_id
_entity_poly.type
_entity_poly.pdbx_seq_one_letter_code
_entity_poly.pdbx_strand_id
1 'polypeptide(L)'
;MKDKKPKRKRVKATIQSNESKRNLTSSERRHHLEHLIALMLPFLDKLVKAQEEVIEFEANIKGLSSFAVEATHTSSMDERVFCNHCATSIFDLHRSCPNPDCKYDLCLNCCEEIRERFLSQRPEILQYQWKGDQYMHGLSDPETGSSFDPEDREEPVI
;
A
#
# COMPACT_ATOMS: atom_id res chain seq x y z
N MET A 1 47.56 10.92 -29.86
CA MET A 1 46.68 10.24 -30.84
C MET A 1 45.40 9.86 -30.09
N LYS A 2 44.23 10.11 -30.66
CA LYS A 2 42.93 10.11 -29.94
C LYS A 2 42.46 8.67 -29.66
N ASP A 3 42.31 8.30 -28.39
CA ASP A 3 41.70 7.03 -28.00
C ASP A 3 40.21 6.99 -28.37
N LYS A 4 39.86 6.14 -29.33
CA LYS A 4 38.47 5.83 -29.70
C LYS A 4 37.85 4.94 -28.62
N LYS A 5 37.05 5.52 -27.72
CA LYS A 5 36.20 4.73 -26.80
C LYS A 5 35.22 3.84 -27.61
N PRO A 6 35.05 2.56 -27.23
CA PRO A 6 34.17 1.64 -27.95
C PRO A 6 32.69 2.03 -27.71
N LYS A 7 31.94 2.22 -28.80
CA LYS A 7 30.50 2.47 -28.76
C LYS A 7 29.79 1.20 -28.27
N ARG A 8 29.34 1.20 -27.02
CA ARG A 8 28.46 0.16 -26.46
C ARG A 8 27.16 0.15 -27.26
N LYS A 9 26.93 -0.91 -28.05
CA LYS A 9 25.66 -1.13 -28.75
C LYS A 9 24.61 -1.49 -27.69
N ARG A 10 23.54 -0.68 -27.63
CA ARG A 10 22.38 -0.92 -26.78
C ARG A 10 21.63 -2.13 -27.35
N VAL A 11 21.80 -3.30 -26.74
CA VAL A 11 20.99 -4.48 -27.04
C VAL A 11 19.63 -4.22 -26.42
N LYS A 12 18.60 -4.01 -27.26
CA LYS A 12 17.21 -4.00 -26.80
C LYS A 12 16.85 -5.45 -26.48
N ALA A 13 16.89 -5.81 -25.21
CA ALA A 13 16.29 -7.05 -24.76
C ALA A 13 14.77 -6.82 -24.74
N THR A 14 14.08 -7.36 -25.73
CA THR A 14 12.63 -7.47 -25.71
C THR A 14 12.28 -8.49 -24.63
N ILE A 15 11.78 -8.03 -23.49
CA ILE A 15 11.13 -8.92 -22.52
C ILE A 15 9.81 -9.33 -23.17
N GLN A 16 9.82 -10.49 -23.80
CA GLN A 16 8.61 -11.11 -24.34
C GLN A 16 7.88 -11.70 -23.13
N SER A 17 6.79 -11.04 -22.69
CA SER A 17 5.92 -11.61 -21.65
C SER A 17 5.34 -12.90 -22.19
N ASN A 18 5.84 -14.03 -21.71
CA ASN A 18 5.34 -15.33 -22.10
C ASN A 18 4.12 -15.66 -21.22
N GLU A 19 3.03 -14.92 -21.43
CA GLU A 19 1.74 -15.32 -20.89
C GLU A 19 1.25 -16.54 -21.69
N SER A 20 1.65 -17.72 -21.23
CA SER A 20 1.02 -18.96 -21.66
C SER A 20 -0.45 -18.91 -21.21
N LYS A 21 -1.34 -18.46 -22.10
CA LYS A 21 -2.79 -18.52 -21.90
C LYS A 21 -3.21 -19.99 -21.83
N ARG A 22 -3.14 -20.56 -20.63
CA ARG A 22 -3.67 -21.91 -20.37
C ARG A 22 -5.18 -21.86 -20.58
N ASN A 23 -5.67 -22.52 -21.62
CA ASN A 23 -7.11 -22.66 -21.88
C ASN A 23 -7.71 -23.64 -20.86
N LEU A 24 -8.09 -23.14 -19.69
CA LEU A 24 -8.82 -23.90 -18.67
C LEU A 24 -10.29 -24.04 -19.06
N THR A 25 -10.87 -25.23 -18.88
CA THR A 25 -12.31 -25.47 -19.01
C THR A 25 -13.09 -24.72 -17.92
N SER A 26 -14.39 -24.50 -18.13
CA SER A 26 -15.25 -23.84 -17.13
C SER A 26 -15.26 -24.56 -15.77
N SER A 27 -15.17 -25.89 -15.77
CA SER A 27 -15.13 -26.69 -14.54
C SER A 27 -13.81 -26.52 -13.78
N GLU A 28 -12.68 -26.56 -14.49
CA GLU A 28 -11.35 -26.35 -13.90
C GLU A 28 -11.20 -24.93 -13.34
N ARG A 29 -11.72 -23.92 -14.06
CA ARG A 29 -11.77 -22.54 -13.57
C ARG A 29 -12.57 -22.43 -12.28
N ARG A 30 -13.77 -23.03 -12.23
CA ARG A 30 -14.61 -23.02 -11.03
C ARG A 30 -13.88 -23.67 -9.85
N HIS A 31 -13.32 -24.86 -10.05
CA HIS A 31 -12.60 -25.57 -9.00
C HIS A 31 -11.38 -24.77 -8.51
N HIS A 32 -10.65 -24.13 -9.42
CA HIS A 32 -9.52 -23.28 -9.06
C HIS A 32 -9.95 -22.06 -8.23
N LEU A 33 -11.05 -21.40 -8.59
CA LEU A 33 -11.60 -20.27 -7.84
C LEU A 33 -12.11 -20.69 -6.47
N GLU A 34 -12.86 -21.80 -6.37
CA GLU A 34 -13.31 -22.36 -5.09
C GLU A 34 -12.12 -22.67 -4.17
N HIS A 35 -11.07 -23.28 -4.72
CA HIS A 35 -9.85 -23.55 -3.99
C HIS A 35 -9.16 -22.27 -3.51
N LEU A 36 -9.06 -21.26 -4.38
CA LEU A 36 -8.45 -19.97 -4.04
C LEU A 36 -9.23 -19.26 -2.93
N ILE A 37 -10.57 -19.25 -3.00
CA ILE A 37 -11.42 -18.71 -1.94
C ILE A 37 -11.16 -19.46 -0.62
N ALA A 38 -11.16 -20.80 -0.65
CA ALA A 38 -10.91 -21.61 0.54
C ALA A 38 -9.53 -21.34 1.17
N LEU A 39 -8.50 -21.11 0.34
CA LEU A 39 -7.16 -20.73 0.81
C LEU A 39 -7.13 -19.33 1.42
N MET A 40 -7.88 -18.37 0.86
CA MET A 40 -7.89 -16.97 1.31
C MET A 40 -8.74 -16.76 2.56
N LEU A 41 -9.83 -17.51 2.72
CA LEU A 41 -10.80 -17.37 3.81
C LEU A 41 -10.17 -17.25 5.21
N PRO A 42 -9.25 -18.14 5.65
CA PRO A 42 -8.66 -18.04 6.99
C PRO A 42 -7.84 -16.76 7.20
N PHE A 43 -7.32 -16.14 6.14
CA PHE A 43 -6.60 -14.86 6.24
C PHE A 43 -7.58 -13.70 6.34
N LEU A 44 -8.69 -13.76 5.61
CA LEU A 44 -9.77 -12.79 5.71
C LEU A 44 -10.39 -12.80 7.12
N ASP A 45 -10.63 -13.98 7.70
CA ASP A 45 -11.15 -14.10 9.07
C ASP A 45 -10.21 -13.49 10.10
N LYS A 46 -8.90 -13.70 9.95
CA LYS A 46 -7.89 -13.08 10.83
C LYS A 46 -7.87 -11.57 10.69
N LEU A 47 -7.98 -11.08 9.45
CA LEU A 47 -8.03 -9.65 9.19
C LEU A 47 -9.23 -9.05 9.90
N VAL A 48 -10.44 -9.56 9.65
CA VAL A 48 -11.70 -9.07 10.26
C VAL A 48 -11.60 -8.99 11.78
N LYS A 49 -11.10 -10.05 12.44
CA LYS A 49 -10.91 -10.04 13.90
C LYS A 49 -9.97 -8.92 14.37
N ALA A 50 -8.83 -8.75 13.69
CA ALA A 50 -7.91 -7.66 14.01
C ALA A 50 -8.57 -6.29 13.81
N GLN A 51 -9.45 -6.12 12.82
CA GLN A 51 -10.21 -4.88 12.62
C GLN A 51 -11.17 -4.62 13.79
N GLU A 52 -11.94 -5.65 14.18
CA GLU A 52 -12.89 -5.57 15.30
C GLU A 52 -12.20 -5.18 16.61
N GLU A 53 -11.05 -5.79 16.92
CA GLU A 53 -10.25 -5.48 18.10
C GLU A 53 -9.76 -4.02 18.11
N VAL A 54 -9.32 -3.51 16.94
CA VAL A 54 -8.93 -2.10 16.82
C VAL A 54 -10.13 -1.18 17.02
N ILE A 55 -11.28 -1.47 16.40
CA ILE A 55 -12.50 -0.67 16.51
C ILE A 55 -12.99 -0.62 17.96
N GLU A 56 -13.09 -1.77 18.63
CA GLU A 56 -13.53 -1.87 20.01
C GLU A 56 -12.62 -1.07 20.94
N PHE A 57 -11.30 -1.18 20.75
CA PHE A 57 -10.34 -0.43 21.54
C PHE A 57 -10.45 1.08 21.32
N GLU A 58 -10.61 1.52 20.07
CA GLU A 58 -10.83 2.94 19.77
C GLU A 58 -12.12 3.47 20.36
N ALA A 59 -13.19 2.66 20.33
CA ALA A 59 -14.46 2.99 20.96
C ALA A 59 -14.26 3.24 22.45
N ASN A 60 -13.55 2.33 23.12
CA ASN A 60 -13.26 2.43 24.54
C ASN A 60 -12.45 3.69 24.88
N ILE A 61 -11.39 4.00 24.12
CA ILE A 61 -10.61 5.24 24.31
C ILE A 61 -11.48 6.49 24.15
N LYS A 62 -12.38 6.50 23.16
CA LYS A 62 -13.26 7.63 22.86
C LYS A 62 -14.48 7.70 23.79
N GLY A 63 -14.70 6.68 24.63
CA GLY A 63 -15.91 6.56 25.46
C GLY A 63 -17.19 6.34 24.64
N LEU A 64 -17.05 5.77 23.44
CA LEU A 64 -18.14 5.53 22.48
C LEU A 64 -18.50 4.04 22.42
N SER A 65 -19.69 3.74 21.88
CA SER A 65 -20.02 2.39 21.43
C SER A 65 -19.22 2.04 20.17
N SER A 66 -18.86 0.76 20.00
CA SER A 66 -18.15 0.28 18.79
C SER A 66 -18.89 0.59 17.50
N PHE A 67 -20.23 0.63 17.54
CA PHE A 67 -21.08 1.02 16.41
C PHE A 67 -21.00 2.52 16.04
N ALA A 68 -20.56 3.36 16.97
CA ALA A 68 -20.42 4.81 16.78
C ALA A 68 -18.98 5.22 16.41
N VAL A 69 -18.04 4.27 16.38
CA VAL A 69 -16.70 4.52 15.85
C VAL A 69 -16.80 4.50 14.34
N GLU A 70 -16.94 5.70 13.76
CA GLU A 70 -16.73 5.87 12.33
C GLU A 70 -15.28 5.47 12.06
N ALA A 71 -15.08 4.38 11.33
CA ALA A 71 -13.78 4.09 10.74
C ALA A 71 -13.42 5.35 9.96
N THR A 72 -12.31 5.99 10.30
CA THR A 72 -11.83 7.17 9.58
C THR A 72 -11.43 6.67 8.19
N HIS A 73 -12.42 6.58 7.31
CA HIS A 73 -12.24 6.18 5.93
C HIS A 73 -11.38 7.26 5.31
N THR A 74 -10.17 6.89 4.89
CA THR A 74 -9.25 7.87 4.36
C THR A 74 -9.78 8.40 3.05
N SER A 75 -10.08 9.69 3.06
CA SER A 75 -10.68 10.41 1.95
C SER A 75 -9.66 10.84 0.90
N SER A 76 -8.42 10.33 0.92
CA SER A 76 -7.42 10.59 -0.12
C SER A 76 -7.26 9.35 -0.98
N MET A 77 -8.16 9.20 -1.97
CA MET A 77 -8.05 8.15 -3.01
C MET A 77 -6.74 8.25 -3.82
N ASP A 78 -6.06 9.39 -3.77
CA ASP A 78 -4.93 9.72 -4.67
C ASP A 78 -3.53 9.50 -4.07
N GLU A 79 -3.39 9.24 -2.76
CA GLU A 79 -2.07 9.00 -2.15
C GLU A 79 -2.07 7.71 -1.30
N ARG A 80 -1.20 6.77 -1.67
CA ARG A 80 -0.98 5.54 -0.90
C ARG A 80 -0.39 5.90 0.46
N VAL A 81 -1.13 5.66 1.53
CA VAL A 81 -0.65 5.87 2.90
C VAL A 81 0.43 4.82 3.23
N PHE A 82 1.49 5.23 3.92
CA PHE A 82 2.54 4.35 4.41
C PHE A 82 2.63 4.42 5.93
N CYS A 83 2.84 3.28 6.58
CA CYS A 83 3.06 3.25 8.02
C CYS A 83 4.39 3.93 8.36
N ASN A 84 4.37 4.93 9.23
CA ASN A 84 5.57 5.67 9.62
C ASN A 84 6.56 4.86 10.47
N HIS A 85 6.14 3.70 11.02
CA HIS A 85 7.03 2.81 11.78
C HIS A 85 7.70 1.75 10.89
N CYS A 86 6.93 1.04 10.07
CA CYS A 86 7.45 -0.10 9.31
C CYS A 86 7.59 0.14 7.79
N ALA A 87 7.23 1.32 7.30
CA ALA A 87 7.16 1.65 5.87
C ALA A 87 6.24 0.76 5.03
N THR A 88 5.43 -0.11 5.66
CA THR A 88 4.45 -0.92 4.95
C THR A 88 3.37 -0.02 4.37
N SER A 89 3.08 -0.20 3.09
CA SER A 89 1.92 0.45 2.49
C SER A 89 0.63 -0.01 3.16
N ILE A 90 -0.20 0.96 3.48
CA ILE A 90 -1.54 0.78 4.02
C ILE A 90 -2.53 0.87 2.85
N PHE A 91 -3.49 -0.06 2.80
CA PHE A 91 -4.56 -0.05 1.80
C PHE A 91 -5.87 0.51 2.36
N ASP A 92 -6.36 0.01 3.51
CA ASP A 92 -7.69 0.41 4.02
C ASP A 92 -7.73 0.82 5.49
N LEU A 93 -6.92 0.20 6.36
CA LEU A 93 -7.00 0.42 7.81
C LEU A 93 -5.68 0.79 8.44
N HIS A 94 -5.71 1.93 9.14
CA HIS A 94 -4.63 2.44 9.94
C HIS A 94 -5.15 3.33 11.05
N ARG A 95 -4.26 3.66 11.97
CA ARG A 95 -4.50 4.65 13.00
C ARG A 95 -3.67 5.89 12.69
N SER A 96 -4.34 6.99 12.38
CA SER A 96 -3.74 8.31 12.32
C SER A 96 -3.60 8.91 13.71
N CYS A 97 -2.55 9.68 13.94
CA CYS A 97 -2.40 10.45 15.15
C CYS A 97 -3.56 11.47 15.27
N PRO A 98 -4.26 11.55 16.41
CA PRO A 98 -5.37 12.49 16.57
C PRO A 98 -4.94 13.96 16.63
N ASN A 99 -3.63 14.24 16.76
CA ASN A 99 -3.13 15.61 16.68
C ASN A 99 -3.10 16.06 15.21
N PRO A 100 -3.83 17.11 14.80
CA PRO A 100 -3.89 17.57 13.40
C PRO A 100 -2.53 18.03 12.85
N ASP A 101 -1.59 18.45 13.72
CA ASP A 101 -0.24 18.82 13.32
C ASP A 101 0.70 17.60 13.16
N CYS A 102 0.22 16.41 13.51
CA CYS A 102 0.98 15.16 13.47
C CYS A 102 0.42 14.22 12.40
N LYS A 103 1.07 14.18 11.24
CA LYS A 103 0.73 13.28 10.12
C LYS A 103 1.33 11.89 10.28
N TYR A 104 1.16 11.29 11.46
CA TYR A 104 1.74 9.99 11.78
C TYR A 104 0.68 8.90 11.72
N ASP A 105 0.84 7.98 10.77
CA ASP A 105 -0.03 6.86 10.46
C ASP A 105 0.65 5.52 10.78
N LEU A 106 -0.11 4.62 11.40
CA LEU A 106 0.36 3.28 11.75
C LEU A 106 -0.53 2.19 11.17
N CYS A 107 0.08 1.16 10.59
CA CYS A 107 -0.66 -0.04 10.18
C CYS A 107 -1.16 -0.83 11.42
N LEU A 108 -2.15 -1.70 11.22
CA LEU A 108 -2.75 -2.51 12.28
C LEU A 108 -1.71 -3.27 13.12
N ASN A 109 -0.72 -3.90 12.48
CA ASN A 109 0.33 -4.66 13.17
C ASN A 109 1.21 -3.77 14.06
N CYS A 110 1.56 -2.57 13.61
CA CYS A 110 2.33 -1.64 14.44
C CYS A 110 1.49 -1.07 15.59
N CYS A 111 0.18 -0.93 15.38
CA CYS A 111 -0.74 -0.53 16.46
C CYS A 111 -0.84 -1.62 17.54
N GLU A 112 -0.91 -2.89 17.14
CA GLU A 112 -0.89 -4.04 18.04
C GLU A 112 0.41 -4.11 18.84
N GLU A 113 1.57 -4.03 18.17
CA GLU A 113 2.90 -3.94 18.78
C GLU A 113 2.97 -2.86 19.89
N ILE A 114 2.47 -1.65 19.62
CA ILE A 114 2.43 -0.57 20.62
C ILE A 114 1.55 -0.93 21.83
N ARG A 115 0.38 -1.54 21.59
CA ARG A 115 -0.54 -1.96 22.66
C ARG A 115 0.08 -3.02 23.56
N GLU A 116 0.82 -3.95 22.97
CA GLU A 116 1.58 -4.99 23.69
C GLU A 116 2.84 -4.46 24.37
N ARG A 117 3.15 -3.16 24.22
CA ARG A 117 4.37 -2.51 24.71
C ARG A 117 5.64 -3.12 24.13
N PHE A 118 5.54 -3.67 22.92
CA PHE A 118 6.63 -4.27 22.18
C PHE A 118 6.69 -3.69 20.77
N LEU A 119 7.55 -2.69 20.56
CA LEU A 119 7.83 -2.17 19.23
C LEU A 119 9.08 -2.83 18.66
N SER A 120 8.90 -3.59 17.57
CA SER A 120 10.03 -4.18 16.86
C SER A 120 10.91 -3.08 16.24
N GLN A 121 12.23 -3.25 16.32
CA GLN A 121 13.17 -2.40 15.58
C GLN A 121 13.08 -2.78 14.10
N ARG A 122 12.85 -1.79 13.23
CA ARG A 122 12.80 -1.98 11.79
C ARG A 122 13.84 -1.08 11.09
N PRO A 123 14.39 -1.53 9.94
CA PRO A 123 15.39 -0.77 9.21
C PRO A 123 14.84 0.56 8.70
N GLU A 124 15.77 1.49 8.46
CA GLU A 124 15.48 2.81 7.88
C GLU A 124 14.62 2.70 6.62
N ILE A 125 13.63 3.58 6.56
CA ILE A 125 12.59 3.64 5.53
C ILE A 125 13.23 3.85 4.15
N LEU A 126 13.01 2.92 3.21
CA LEU A 126 13.22 3.20 1.79
C LEU A 126 12.20 4.26 1.37
N GLN A 127 12.68 5.45 1.00
CA GLN A 127 11.82 6.49 0.43
C GLN A 127 11.18 5.96 -0.86
N TYR A 128 9.87 5.74 -0.82
CA TYR A 128 9.10 5.40 -2.01
C TYR A 128 9.00 6.64 -2.91
N GLN A 129 9.51 6.54 -4.13
CA GLN A 129 9.30 7.58 -5.14
C GLN A 129 7.91 7.39 -5.74
N TRP A 130 7.01 8.36 -5.54
CA TRP A 130 5.71 8.39 -6.21
C TRP A 130 5.90 8.40 -7.73
N LYS A 131 5.35 7.39 -8.41
CA LYS A 131 5.45 7.24 -9.87
C LYS A 131 4.19 7.64 -10.63
N GLY A 132 3.24 8.28 -9.94
CA GLY A 132 1.95 8.65 -10.52
C GLY A 132 0.90 7.53 -10.45
N ASP A 133 -0.36 7.95 -10.53
CA ASP A 133 -1.55 7.10 -10.43
C ASP A 133 -1.56 5.96 -11.46
N GLN A 134 -1.19 6.26 -12.71
CA GLN A 134 -1.14 5.28 -13.79
C GLN A 134 -0.18 4.12 -13.50
N TYR A 135 0.92 4.37 -12.77
CA TYR A 135 1.84 3.30 -12.37
C TYR A 135 1.20 2.42 -11.29
N MET A 136 0.48 3.01 -10.34
CA MET A 136 -0.19 2.30 -9.24
C MET A 136 -1.24 1.32 -9.75
N HIS A 137 -1.93 1.67 -10.84
CA HIS A 137 -2.95 0.84 -11.47
C HIS A 137 -2.42 -0.08 -12.58
N GLY A 138 -1.10 -0.15 -12.78
CA GLY A 138 -0.50 -1.01 -13.82
C GLY A 138 -0.81 -0.56 -15.25
N LEU A 139 -1.16 0.72 -15.43
CA LEU A 139 -1.49 1.34 -16.71
C LEU A 139 -0.27 1.98 -17.39
N SER A 140 0.89 2.03 -16.72
CA SER A 140 2.14 2.59 -17.27
C SER A 140 3.39 1.79 -16.86
N ASP A 141 4.40 1.79 -17.73
CA ASP A 141 5.71 1.18 -17.48
C ASP A 141 6.59 2.06 -16.57
N PRO A 142 7.45 1.43 -15.73
CA PRO A 142 8.24 2.12 -14.69
C PRO A 142 9.25 3.16 -15.17
N GLU A 143 9.44 3.35 -16.49
CA GLU A 143 10.40 4.31 -17.07
C GLU A 143 9.80 5.70 -17.37
N THR A 144 8.50 5.92 -17.15
CA THR A 144 7.81 7.18 -17.49
C THR A 144 7.57 8.05 -16.25
N GLY A 145 8.61 8.31 -15.46
CA GLY A 145 8.51 9.29 -14.36
C GLY A 145 8.57 10.71 -14.93
N SER A 146 7.47 11.45 -14.92
CA SER A 146 7.51 12.90 -15.12
C SER A 146 8.23 13.55 -13.94
N SER A 147 9.32 14.26 -14.19
CA SER A 147 9.93 15.15 -13.21
C SER A 147 8.90 16.16 -12.75
N PHE A 148 8.56 16.15 -11.46
CA PHE A 148 7.76 17.21 -10.84
C PHE A 148 8.66 18.45 -10.75
N ASP A 149 8.35 19.49 -11.52
CA ASP A 149 8.97 20.81 -11.33
C ASP A 149 8.37 21.45 -10.06
N PRO A 150 9.20 22.01 -9.14
CA PRO A 150 8.73 22.53 -7.86
C PRO A 150 7.81 23.78 -7.91
N GLU A 151 7.46 24.30 -9.09
CA GLU A 151 6.75 25.58 -9.25
C GLU A 151 5.22 25.48 -9.25
N ASP A 152 4.62 24.28 -9.36
CA ASP A 152 3.15 24.11 -9.40
C ASP A 152 2.49 24.04 -8.00
N ARG A 153 2.97 24.84 -7.05
CA ARG A 153 2.28 25.03 -5.77
C ARG A 153 1.29 26.18 -5.91
N GLU A 154 0.08 25.89 -6.39
CA GLU A 154 -1.03 26.85 -6.25
C GLU A 154 -1.34 27.03 -4.75
N GLU A 155 -1.24 28.27 -4.27
CA GLU A 155 -1.64 28.63 -2.91
C GLU A 155 -3.15 28.47 -2.74
N PRO A 156 -3.63 27.96 -1.59
CA PRO A 156 -5.06 27.90 -1.32
C PRO A 156 -5.63 29.31 -1.18
N VAL A 157 -6.61 29.64 -2.02
CA VAL A 157 -7.45 30.82 -1.84
C VAL A 157 -8.29 30.61 -0.57
N ILE A 158 -8.15 31.55 0.36
CA ILE A 158 -8.83 31.62 1.67
C ILE A 158 -10.36 31.61 1.51
#